data_AF-A0A372G1B4-F1
#
_entry.id   AF-A0A372G1B4-F1
#
_cell.length_a   1.000
_cell.length_b   1.000
_cell.length_c   1.000
_cell.angle_alpha   90.00
_cell.angle_beta   90.00
_cell.angle_gamma   90.00
#
_symmetry.space_group_name_H-M   'P 1'
#
loop_
_entity.id
_entity.type
_entity.pdbx_description
1 polymer ?
#
loop_
_entity_poly.entity_id
_entity_poly.type
_entity_poly.pdbx_seq_one_letter_code
_entity_poly.pdbx_strand_id
1 'polypeptide(L)'
;MRQDRGEPDQRRSAGVLTGVDRAGPGPVLFDAVLLDRDGTLVEDVPYNGDPDKVRPMPGARAALDRLRAAGLRLAVVTNQSGLARGLFTEADLHRVRRRVEALLGPFDSWQVCPHDDGDGCACRKPAPGLVHAAARTLGTVPARCVMIGDIGRDVTAALAAGAAGILVPTPVTRAEEIAAAGWVAADLPSAVDEILRRQQALRPALPPMPDEGAARPDASARIRSTAATAPARTTAARRGRTVLVVRSDSVGDVLVTGPGIRAVAAGADRVVLLCGPRGRAAAELLPGVDEIVEHRLPWIDPAPAPVDPAEMAALTARLAAVAADEAVVFTSFHQSPLPLALLLRMAGVRRIAAISDDYPGSLLDVRHRVPAGVPEAERALSLAAAAGYALPADDEPRLRLRPVPAPPPEAGEPGYVVLHPGSDAQARGCPPELAERIARELTAAGHRVVVTGGPQERHLTAQVAGRHARDLGGRTGLAELAAVVAGAGALVVGNTGPAHLAAAAEVPVVSLFAPTVPFGQWGPWRVPAVRLGDATAGCRDTRAAHCPVPGHPCLSGVEPGAVVDALRLLGVPPGRAPARRAAVSTGGGR
;
A
#
# COMPACT_ATOMS: atom_id res chain seq x y z
N MET A 1 -52.70 -15.31 -15.52
CA MET A 1 -53.10 -13.89 -15.49
C MET A 1 -51.97 -13.14 -14.80
N ARG A 2 -51.01 -12.57 -15.57
CA ARG A 2 -50.93 -11.14 -15.98
C ARG A 2 -50.96 -10.19 -14.77
N GLN A 3 -50.06 -9.24 -14.52
CA GLN A 3 -48.90 -8.58 -15.19
C GLN A 3 -48.19 -7.80 -14.06
N ASP A 4 -46.86 -7.77 -13.90
CA ASP A 4 -45.79 -7.13 -14.69
C ASP A 4 -45.62 -5.60 -14.45
N ARG A 5 -44.35 -5.15 -14.50
CA ARG A 5 -43.73 -3.79 -14.29
C ARG A 5 -43.20 -3.55 -12.86
N GLY A 6 -41.95 -3.17 -12.60
CA GLY A 6 -40.82 -2.74 -13.44
C GLY A 6 -39.90 -1.88 -12.54
N GLU A 7 -38.60 -2.18 -12.50
CA GLU A 7 -37.57 -1.39 -11.81
C GLU A 7 -37.38 -0.02 -12.48
N PRO A 8 -36.79 1.00 -11.80
CA PRO A 8 -35.35 1.21 -12.02
C PRO A 8 -34.54 1.84 -10.86
N ASP A 9 -33.26 1.48 -10.85
CA ASP A 9 -32.04 2.29 -10.62
C ASP A 9 -32.22 3.78 -10.24
N GLN A 10 -31.62 4.20 -9.12
CA GLN A 10 -31.11 5.56 -8.97
C GLN A 10 -30.11 5.74 -7.82
N ARG A 11 -28.84 5.88 -8.23
CA ARG A 11 -27.77 6.64 -7.58
C ARG A 11 -28.29 7.99 -7.04
N ARG A 12 -27.95 8.34 -5.80
CA ARG A 12 -27.84 9.75 -5.36
C ARG A 12 -26.62 9.96 -4.48
N SER A 13 -25.58 10.46 -5.13
CA SER A 13 -24.47 11.20 -4.55
C SER A 13 -24.92 12.64 -4.27
N ALA A 14 -24.24 13.25 -3.28
CA ALA A 14 -24.02 14.69 -3.07
C ALA A 14 -25.11 15.54 -2.37
N GLY A 15 -24.77 15.97 -1.15
CA GLY A 15 -24.47 17.39 -0.90
C GLY A 15 -25.30 18.08 0.18
N VAL A 16 -24.65 18.49 1.28
CA VAL A 16 -24.64 19.90 1.78
C VAL A 16 -23.37 20.12 2.64
N LEU A 17 -22.35 20.73 2.05
CA LEU A 17 -21.41 21.61 2.75
C LEU A 17 -21.38 22.90 1.91
N THR A 18 -22.04 23.93 2.39
CA THR A 18 -22.07 25.25 1.74
C THR A 18 -20.96 26.12 2.30
N GLY A 19 -20.01 26.47 1.43
CA GLY A 19 -19.29 27.74 1.45
C GLY A 19 -18.03 27.83 2.29
N VAL A 20 -16.92 27.26 1.81
CA VAL A 20 -15.58 27.89 1.66
C VAL A 20 -14.78 27.03 0.64
N ASP A 21 -14.15 27.68 -0.33
CA ASP A 21 -13.19 27.20 -1.35
C ASP A 21 -13.62 26.22 -2.46
N ARG A 22 -13.36 26.64 -3.71
CA ARG A 22 -13.52 25.89 -4.97
C ARG A 22 -12.44 24.81 -5.18
N ALA A 23 -11.84 24.30 -4.10
CA ALA A 23 -11.07 23.07 -4.11
C ALA A 23 -11.90 22.04 -3.36
N GLY A 24 -12.46 21.04 -4.07
CA GLY A 24 -13.10 19.90 -3.42
C GLY A 24 -12.14 19.25 -2.41
N PRO A 25 -12.63 18.47 -1.43
CA PRO A 25 -11.74 17.78 -0.50
C PRO A 25 -10.78 16.93 -1.32
N GLY A 26 -9.48 17.29 -1.29
CA GLY A 26 -8.44 16.56 -2.00
C GLY A 26 -8.36 15.09 -1.55
N PRO A 27 -7.49 14.27 -2.15
CA PRO A 27 -7.40 12.86 -1.81
C PRO A 27 -7.05 12.67 -0.32
N VAL A 28 -8.00 12.17 0.48
CA VAL A 28 -7.77 11.83 1.89
C VAL A 28 -7.39 10.36 2.03
N LEU A 29 -6.39 10.08 2.89
CA LEU A 29 -5.90 8.73 3.16
C LEU A 29 -6.93 7.91 3.94
N PHE A 30 -7.55 8.51 4.96
CA PHE A 30 -8.44 7.84 5.88
C PHE A 30 -9.76 8.60 5.98
N ASP A 31 -10.85 7.87 6.15
CA ASP A 31 -12.14 8.46 6.50
C ASP A 31 -12.55 8.13 7.94
N ALA A 32 -11.88 7.15 8.55
CA ALA A 32 -12.25 6.62 9.84
C ALA A 32 -11.05 6.13 10.64
N VAL A 33 -11.13 6.32 11.95
CA VAL A 33 -10.22 5.74 12.95
C VAL A 33 -11.01 4.74 13.80
N LEU A 34 -10.52 3.51 13.83
CA LEU A 34 -11.05 2.42 14.65
C LEU A 34 -10.18 2.30 15.88
N LEU A 35 -10.76 2.20 17.07
CA LEU A 35 -10.00 2.23 18.32
C LEU A 35 -10.35 1.00 19.15
N ASP A 36 -9.33 0.28 19.62
CA ASP A 36 -9.55 -0.63 20.74
C ASP A 36 -9.95 0.18 21.99
N ARG A 37 -10.67 -0.48 22.91
CA ARG A 37 -11.15 0.14 24.13
C ARG A 37 -10.10 0.06 25.24
N ASP A 38 -9.68 -1.14 25.59
CA ASP A 38 -8.95 -1.43 26.83
C ASP A 38 -7.44 -1.28 26.54
N GLY A 39 -6.69 -0.58 27.40
CA GLY A 39 -5.28 -0.26 27.13
C GLY A 39 -5.05 0.83 26.07
N THR A 40 -6.05 1.15 25.25
CA THR A 40 -5.98 2.18 24.18
C THR A 40 -6.78 3.45 24.49
N LEU A 41 -8.09 3.33 24.76
CA LEU A 41 -8.96 4.47 25.10
C LEU A 41 -9.05 4.68 26.61
N VAL A 42 -9.09 3.58 27.36
CA VAL A 42 -9.20 3.54 28.82
C VAL A 42 -8.22 2.52 29.40
N GLU A 43 -7.86 2.66 30.67
CA GLU A 43 -7.03 1.68 31.38
C GLU A 43 -7.63 0.27 31.28
N ASP A 44 -6.79 -0.74 31.00
CA ASP A 44 -7.22 -2.12 30.94
C ASP A 44 -7.52 -2.65 32.36
N VAL A 45 -8.81 -2.87 32.60
CA VAL A 45 -9.31 -3.53 33.81
C VAL A 45 -9.95 -4.85 33.38
N PRO A 46 -9.44 -6.01 33.84
CA PRO A 46 -9.91 -7.31 33.39
C PRO A 46 -11.43 -7.48 33.53
N TYR A 47 -12.09 -7.77 32.41
CA TYR A 47 -13.55 -7.98 32.31
C TYR A 47 -14.39 -6.83 32.91
N ASN A 48 -14.01 -5.59 32.61
CA ASN A 48 -14.66 -4.42 33.20
C ASN A 48 -16.12 -4.24 32.74
N GLY A 49 -17.06 -4.63 33.61
CA GLY A 49 -18.50 -4.29 33.53
C GLY A 49 -18.91 -3.10 34.42
N ASP A 50 -17.96 -2.45 35.10
CA ASP A 50 -18.24 -1.43 36.10
C ASP A 50 -17.88 -0.01 35.58
N PRO A 51 -18.86 0.88 35.36
CA PRO A 51 -18.58 2.24 34.89
C PRO A 51 -17.66 3.04 35.83
N ASP A 52 -17.65 2.74 37.12
CA ASP A 52 -16.84 3.50 38.09
C ASP A 52 -15.34 3.18 38.00
N LYS A 53 -14.98 2.12 37.28
CA LYS A 53 -13.59 1.73 36.97
C LYS A 53 -13.08 2.31 35.65
N VAL A 54 -13.92 3.00 34.88
CA VAL A 54 -13.50 3.60 33.62
C VAL A 54 -12.56 4.78 33.89
N ARG A 55 -11.32 4.66 33.45
CA ARG A 55 -10.28 5.70 33.53
C ARG A 55 -9.71 5.95 32.13
N PRO A 56 -9.89 7.14 31.53
CA PRO A 56 -9.33 7.47 30.23
C PRO A 56 -7.80 7.35 30.20
N MET A 57 -7.26 6.86 29.09
CA MET A 57 -5.82 6.94 28.84
C MET A 57 -5.39 8.41 28.76
N PRO A 58 -4.14 8.74 29.12
CA PRO A 58 -3.62 10.10 29.06
C PRO A 58 -3.81 10.74 27.67
N GLY A 59 -4.39 11.95 27.64
CA GLY A 59 -4.60 12.70 26.39
C GLY A 59 -5.70 12.17 25.46
N ALA A 60 -6.39 11.07 25.80
CA ALA A 60 -7.34 10.42 24.91
C ALA A 60 -8.45 11.36 24.40
N ARG A 61 -9.08 12.14 25.30
CA ARG A 61 -10.14 13.08 24.91
C ARG A 61 -9.66 14.11 23.88
N ALA A 62 -8.51 14.74 24.13
CA ALA A 62 -7.96 15.75 23.23
C ALA A 62 -7.56 15.15 21.88
N ALA A 63 -7.00 13.94 21.88
CA ALA A 63 -6.64 13.22 20.66
C ALA A 63 -7.89 12.92 19.79
N LEU A 64 -8.96 12.42 20.40
CA LEU A 64 -10.21 12.14 19.70
C LEU A 64 -10.89 13.40 19.17
N ASP A 65 -10.89 14.49 19.92
CA ASP A 65 -11.47 15.77 19.48
C ASP A 65 -10.74 16.32 18.24
N ARG A 66 -9.42 16.12 18.13
CA ARG A 66 -8.65 16.50 16.94
C ARG A 66 -8.99 15.65 15.73
N LEU A 67 -9.22 14.35 15.90
CA LEU A 67 -9.68 13.48 14.81
C LEU A 67 -11.07 13.92 14.32
N ARG A 68 -12.01 14.22 15.23
CA ARG A 68 -13.34 14.74 14.89
C ARG A 68 -13.25 16.08 14.16
N ALA A 69 -12.39 17.00 14.63
CA ALA A 69 -12.17 18.29 13.99
C ALA A 69 -11.58 18.18 12.57
N ALA A 70 -10.82 17.11 12.31
CA ALA A 70 -10.34 16.78 10.97
C ALA A 70 -11.38 16.07 10.08
N GLY A 71 -12.59 15.83 10.58
CA GLY A 71 -13.68 15.17 9.86
C GLY A 71 -13.59 13.64 9.82
N LEU A 72 -12.75 13.03 10.65
CA LEU A 72 -12.61 11.56 10.71
C LEU A 72 -13.72 10.97 11.59
N ARG A 73 -14.35 9.91 11.09
CA ARG A 73 -15.32 9.11 11.85
C ARG A 73 -14.61 8.21 12.85
N LEU A 74 -15.19 8.02 14.03
CA LEU A 74 -14.60 7.25 15.12
C LEU A 74 -15.47 6.06 15.49
N ALA A 75 -14.88 4.87 15.53
CA ALA A 75 -15.57 3.67 16.01
C ALA A 75 -14.74 2.92 17.04
N VAL A 76 -15.40 2.40 18.07
CA VAL A 76 -14.77 1.47 19.02
C VAL A 76 -14.88 0.06 18.47
N VAL A 77 -13.79 -0.70 18.50
CA VAL A 77 -13.68 -2.09 18.03
C VAL A 77 -13.02 -2.93 19.12
N THR A 78 -13.79 -3.74 19.85
CA THR A 78 -13.33 -4.37 21.09
C THR A 78 -13.78 -5.82 21.29
N ASN A 79 -12.91 -6.64 21.90
CA ASN A 79 -13.21 -8.01 22.32
C ASN A 79 -13.71 -8.02 23.77
N GLN A 80 -14.93 -8.48 24.03
CA GLN A 80 -15.56 -8.46 25.37
C GLN A 80 -16.05 -9.86 25.77
N SER A 81 -15.11 -10.82 25.91
CA SER A 81 -15.41 -12.22 26.27
C SER A 81 -16.00 -12.41 27.68
N GLY A 82 -16.00 -11.38 28.52
CA GLY A 82 -16.67 -11.42 29.81
C GLY A 82 -18.18 -11.64 29.69
N LEU A 83 -18.79 -11.29 28.54
CA LEU A 83 -20.19 -11.58 28.23
C LEU A 83 -20.44 -13.08 28.08
N ALA A 84 -19.70 -13.77 27.19
CA ALA A 84 -19.82 -15.23 27.02
C ALA A 84 -19.52 -15.99 28.32
N ARG A 85 -18.65 -15.44 29.18
CA ARG A 85 -18.27 -16.03 30.47
C ARG A 85 -19.22 -15.68 31.63
N GLY A 86 -20.25 -14.87 31.40
CA GLY A 86 -21.20 -14.44 32.43
C GLY A 86 -20.59 -13.56 33.54
N LEU A 87 -19.44 -12.93 33.28
CA LEU A 87 -18.74 -12.07 34.25
C LEU A 87 -19.38 -10.68 34.38
N PHE A 88 -20.08 -10.23 33.33
CA PHE A 88 -20.94 -9.05 33.33
C PHE A 88 -22.02 -9.20 32.26
N THR A 89 -23.07 -8.40 32.35
CA THR A 89 -24.22 -8.42 31.42
C THR A 89 -24.11 -7.37 30.32
N GLU A 90 -24.91 -7.50 29.26
CA GLU A 90 -25.01 -6.48 28.22
C GLU A 90 -25.45 -5.10 28.77
N ALA A 91 -26.32 -5.10 29.80
CA ALA A 91 -26.72 -3.88 30.49
C ALA A 91 -25.53 -3.21 31.21
N ASP A 92 -24.63 -4.00 31.79
CA ASP A 92 -23.39 -3.51 32.42
C ASP A 92 -22.46 -2.88 31.38
N LEU A 93 -22.26 -3.57 30.25
CA LEU A 93 -21.48 -3.04 29.13
C LEU A 93 -22.06 -1.73 28.58
N HIS A 94 -23.38 -1.61 28.49
CA HIS A 94 -24.03 -0.36 28.10
C HIS A 94 -23.76 0.78 29.09
N ARG A 95 -23.69 0.51 30.41
CA ARG A 95 -23.31 1.52 31.40
C ARG A 95 -21.86 1.96 31.22
N VAL A 96 -20.94 1.01 31.01
CA VAL A 96 -19.53 1.29 30.70
C VAL A 96 -19.41 2.14 29.44
N ARG A 97 -20.09 1.76 28.35
CA ARG A 97 -20.13 2.54 27.09
C ARG A 97 -20.54 3.99 27.33
N ARG A 98 -21.66 4.22 28.04
CA ARG A 98 -22.14 5.58 28.35
C ARG A 98 -21.10 6.37 29.14
N ARG A 99 -20.41 5.72 30.07
CA ARG A 99 -19.35 6.36 30.85
C ARG A 99 -18.15 6.74 29.98
N VAL A 100 -17.73 5.85 29.07
CA VAL A 100 -16.66 6.15 28.09
C VAL A 100 -17.05 7.34 27.22
N GLU A 101 -18.24 7.35 26.63
CA GLU A 101 -18.73 8.46 25.80
C GLU A 101 -18.86 9.78 26.58
N ALA A 102 -19.27 9.73 27.85
CA ALA A 102 -19.35 10.93 28.69
C ALA A 102 -17.97 11.55 28.94
N LEU A 103 -16.91 10.74 29.04
CA LEU A 103 -15.54 11.21 29.29
C LEU A 103 -14.83 11.62 27.98
N LEU A 104 -15.02 10.84 26.92
CA LEU A 104 -14.23 10.92 25.68
C LEU A 104 -14.97 11.58 24.50
N GLY A 105 -16.26 11.86 24.66
CA GLY A 105 -17.14 12.29 23.59
C GLY A 105 -17.73 11.12 22.79
N PRO A 106 -18.63 11.41 21.83
CA PRO A 106 -19.39 10.40 21.10
C PRO A 106 -18.53 9.62 20.10
N PHE A 107 -18.96 8.39 19.82
CA PHE A 107 -18.43 7.57 18.73
C PHE A 107 -19.54 7.32 17.72
N ASP A 108 -19.18 7.26 16.44
CA ASP A 108 -20.12 6.98 15.35
C ASP A 108 -20.57 5.52 15.34
N SER A 109 -19.77 4.61 15.93
CA SER A 109 -20.09 3.18 16.00
C SER A 109 -19.38 2.47 17.16
N TRP A 110 -20.02 1.43 17.70
CA TRP A 110 -19.40 0.46 18.60
C TRP A 110 -19.53 -0.94 18.02
N GLN A 111 -18.41 -1.62 17.84
CA GLN A 111 -18.31 -2.99 17.37
C GLN A 111 -17.73 -3.84 18.50
N VAL A 112 -18.56 -4.74 19.03
CA VAL A 112 -18.24 -5.54 20.20
C VAL A 112 -18.32 -7.01 19.82
N CYS A 113 -17.28 -7.79 20.09
CA CYS A 113 -17.36 -9.23 20.01
C CYS A 113 -17.59 -9.82 21.42
N PRO A 114 -18.75 -10.45 21.69
CA PRO A 114 -19.08 -10.99 23.01
C PRO A 114 -18.43 -12.37 23.29
N HIS A 115 -17.89 -12.99 22.25
CA HIS A 115 -17.42 -14.38 22.21
C HIS A 115 -16.07 -14.59 22.88
N ASP A 116 -15.84 -15.83 23.32
CA ASP A 116 -14.53 -16.31 23.76
C ASP A 116 -13.70 -16.93 22.61
N ASP A 117 -12.52 -17.47 22.93
CA ASP A 117 -11.62 -18.05 21.92
C ASP A 117 -12.13 -19.42 21.39
N GLY A 118 -13.03 -20.11 22.10
CA GLY A 118 -13.57 -21.42 21.73
C GLY A 118 -14.76 -21.35 20.78
N ASP A 119 -15.44 -20.21 20.70
CA ASP A 119 -16.65 -20.01 19.89
C ASP A 119 -16.43 -20.07 18.37
N GLY A 120 -15.18 -20.00 17.89
CA GLY A 120 -14.87 -20.06 16.45
C GLY A 120 -15.49 -18.92 15.62
N CYS A 121 -15.81 -17.78 16.24
CA CYS A 121 -16.49 -16.67 15.59
C CYS A 121 -15.57 -15.87 14.64
N ALA A 122 -16.16 -15.25 13.62
CA ALA A 122 -15.42 -14.38 12.70
C ALA A 122 -15.21 -12.94 13.22
N CYS A 123 -15.79 -12.58 14.38
CA CYS A 123 -15.64 -11.22 14.93
C CYS A 123 -14.40 -11.04 15.80
N ARG A 124 -14.03 -12.04 16.59
CA ARG A 124 -13.05 -11.86 17.66
C ARG A 124 -11.67 -11.58 17.09
N LYS A 125 -11.09 -10.43 17.40
CA LYS A 125 -9.72 -10.09 16.98
C LYS A 125 -8.77 -11.20 17.47
N PRO A 126 -7.91 -11.75 16.59
CA PRO A 126 -7.38 -11.13 15.37
C PRO A 126 -8.24 -11.31 14.09
N ALA A 127 -9.42 -11.94 14.16
CA ALA A 127 -10.32 -11.99 13.02
C ALA A 127 -10.75 -10.57 12.56
N PRO A 128 -10.86 -10.31 11.25
CA PRO A 128 -11.12 -8.97 10.72
C PRO A 128 -12.60 -8.54 10.81
N GLY A 129 -13.49 -9.40 11.33
CA GLY A 129 -14.93 -9.20 11.26
C GLY A 129 -15.43 -7.89 11.87
N LEU A 130 -14.90 -7.48 13.03
CA LEU A 130 -15.29 -6.20 13.63
C LEU A 130 -14.81 -4.99 12.82
N VAL A 131 -13.63 -5.07 12.18
CA VAL A 131 -13.11 -4.00 11.33
C VAL A 131 -13.99 -3.83 10.09
N HIS A 132 -14.40 -4.93 9.45
CA HIS A 132 -15.36 -4.89 8.35
C HIS A 132 -16.73 -4.34 8.77
N ALA A 133 -17.22 -4.74 9.95
CA ALA A 133 -18.50 -4.25 10.48
C ALA A 133 -18.45 -2.74 10.78
N ALA A 134 -17.34 -2.24 11.34
CA ALA A 134 -17.12 -0.82 11.56
C ALA A 134 -17.12 -0.06 10.23
N ALA A 135 -16.31 -0.48 9.25
CA ALA A 135 -16.24 0.19 7.94
C ALA A 135 -17.62 0.28 7.26
N ARG A 136 -18.40 -0.81 7.26
CA ARG A 136 -19.78 -0.81 6.73
C ARG A 136 -20.69 0.17 7.47
N THR A 137 -20.69 0.14 8.80
CA THR A 137 -21.55 1.01 9.62
C THR A 137 -21.22 2.48 9.41
N LEU A 138 -19.93 2.79 9.27
CA LEU A 138 -19.48 4.14 9.01
C LEU A 138 -19.77 4.59 7.57
N GLY A 139 -20.01 3.68 6.62
CA GLY A 139 -20.15 4.01 5.20
C GLY A 139 -18.80 4.30 4.54
N THR A 140 -17.83 3.41 4.76
CA THR A 140 -16.50 3.43 4.11
C THR A 140 -16.01 1.99 3.85
N VAL A 141 -14.77 1.85 3.39
CA VAL A 141 -14.08 0.58 3.15
C VAL A 141 -12.88 0.43 4.09
N PRO A 142 -12.48 -0.80 4.46
CA PRO A 142 -11.37 -1.02 5.39
C PRO A 142 -10.06 -0.33 4.99
N ALA A 143 -9.73 -0.27 3.70
CA ALA A 143 -8.52 0.39 3.21
C ALA A 143 -8.49 1.92 3.39
N ARG A 144 -9.62 2.52 3.79
CA ARG A 144 -9.74 3.92 4.20
C ARG A 144 -9.92 4.06 5.72
N CYS A 145 -9.69 2.98 6.47
CA CYS A 145 -9.67 2.96 7.92
C CYS A 145 -8.24 2.79 8.43
N VAL A 146 -7.99 3.33 9.62
CA VAL A 146 -6.81 3.03 10.43
C VAL A 146 -7.26 2.57 11.81
N MET A 147 -6.75 1.43 12.27
CA MET A 147 -7.03 0.89 13.59
C MET A 147 -5.90 1.23 14.55
N ILE A 148 -6.23 1.70 15.75
CA ILE A 148 -5.31 1.92 16.86
C ILE A 148 -5.64 0.92 17.95
N GLY A 149 -4.63 0.17 18.39
CA GLY A 149 -4.75 -0.80 19.48
C GLY A 149 -3.43 -1.00 20.21
N ASP A 150 -3.47 -1.62 21.37
CA ASP A 150 -2.30 -1.81 22.24
C ASP A 150 -1.65 -3.18 22.09
N ILE A 151 -2.32 -4.15 21.46
CA ILE A 151 -1.82 -5.51 21.27
C ILE A 151 -1.73 -5.94 19.81
N GLY A 152 -0.93 -6.98 19.54
CA GLY A 152 -0.69 -7.47 18.18
C GLY A 152 -1.97 -7.94 17.46
N ARG A 153 -2.94 -8.49 18.19
CA ARG A 153 -4.23 -8.94 17.63
C ARG A 153 -5.01 -7.82 16.94
N ASP A 154 -4.88 -6.58 17.40
CA ASP A 154 -5.52 -5.41 16.79
C ASP A 154 -4.92 -5.10 15.43
N VAL A 155 -3.60 -5.04 15.37
CA VAL A 155 -2.85 -4.81 14.14
C VAL A 155 -3.12 -5.94 13.15
N THR A 156 -3.13 -7.20 13.60
CA THR A 156 -3.46 -8.34 12.72
C THR A 156 -4.88 -8.25 12.17
N ALA A 157 -5.89 -7.90 12.98
CA ALA A 157 -7.26 -7.73 12.52
C ALA A 157 -7.38 -6.60 11.48
N ALA A 158 -6.68 -5.49 11.71
CA ALA A 158 -6.64 -4.36 10.79
C ALA A 158 -6.04 -4.76 9.43
N LEU A 159 -4.85 -5.35 9.44
CA LEU A 159 -4.15 -5.77 8.22
C LEU A 159 -4.94 -6.85 7.46
N ALA A 160 -5.51 -7.83 8.15
CA ALA A 160 -6.33 -8.87 7.54
C ALA A 160 -7.61 -8.31 6.90
N ALA A 161 -8.14 -7.19 7.42
CA ALA A 161 -9.26 -6.49 6.79
C ALA A 161 -8.83 -5.60 5.61
N GLY A 162 -7.53 -5.34 5.45
CA GLY A 162 -6.96 -4.37 4.50
C GLY A 162 -6.88 -2.93 5.03
N ALA A 163 -7.12 -2.71 6.32
CA ALA A 163 -6.93 -1.43 7.00
C ALA A 163 -5.46 -1.21 7.41
N ALA A 164 -5.10 0.04 7.71
CA ALA A 164 -3.85 0.33 8.41
C ALA A 164 -3.98 -0.03 9.90
N GLY A 165 -2.89 -0.47 10.53
CA GLY A 165 -2.85 -0.75 11.96
C GLY A 165 -1.72 0.03 12.65
N ILE A 166 -2.03 0.70 13.75
CA ILE A 166 -1.09 1.38 14.63
C ILE A 166 -1.08 0.66 15.96
N LEU A 167 0.09 0.20 16.38
CA LEU A 167 0.30 -0.32 17.72
C LEU A 167 0.68 0.83 18.65
N VAL A 168 0.00 0.93 19.79
CA VAL A 168 0.32 1.86 20.88
C VAL A 168 0.71 1.04 22.11
N PRO A 169 2.01 0.77 22.32
CA PRO A 169 2.43 -0.19 23.33
C PRO A 169 2.11 0.27 24.75
N THR A 170 1.67 -0.68 25.57
CA THR A 170 1.53 -0.56 27.02
C THR A 170 2.55 -1.49 27.70
N PRO A 171 2.71 -1.46 29.03
CA PRO A 171 3.61 -2.39 29.73
C PRO A 171 3.30 -3.88 29.52
N VAL A 172 2.10 -4.23 29.04
CA VAL A 172 1.71 -5.63 28.75
C VAL A 172 1.89 -6.02 27.29
N THR A 173 2.12 -5.07 26.39
CA THR A 173 2.39 -5.33 24.96
C THR A 173 3.71 -6.07 24.82
N ARG A 174 3.73 -7.13 24.01
CA ARG A 174 4.91 -7.98 23.89
C ARG A 174 5.95 -7.37 22.94
N ALA A 175 7.23 -7.59 23.21
CA ALA A 175 8.32 -7.06 22.40
C ALA A 175 8.26 -7.56 20.95
N GLU A 176 7.87 -8.82 20.74
CA GLU A 176 7.66 -9.40 19.42
C GLU A 176 6.53 -8.72 18.64
N GLU A 177 5.46 -8.27 19.32
CA GLU A 177 4.34 -7.55 18.69
C GLU A 177 4.79 -6.16 18.25
N ILE A 178 5.58 -5.47 19.08
CA ILE A 178 6.19 -4.17 18.75
C ILE A 178 7.12 -4.30 17.55
N ALA A 179 7.97 -5.33 17.53
CA ALA A 179 8.88 -5.58 16.41
C ALA A 179 8.12 -5.96 15.11
N ALA A 180 6.99 -6.65 15.24
CA ALA A 180 6.15 -7.07 14.13
C ALA A 180 5.27 -5.96 13.56
N ALA A 181 4.93 -4.94 14.35
CA ALA A 181 4.08 -3.84 13.92
C ALA A 181 4.74 -3.01 12.81
N GLY A 182 3.98 -2.74 11.73
CA GLY A 182 4.43 -1.86 10.66
C GLY A 182 4.46 -0.39 11.08
N TRP A 183 3.63 -0.01 12.04
CA TRP A 183 3.52 1.34 12.55
C TRP A 183 3.30 1.28 14.06
N VAL A 184 4.25 1.85 14.79
CA VAL A 184 4.20 1.98 16.26
C VAL A 184 4.16 3.46 16.60
N ALA A 185 3.30 3.85 17.53
CA ALA A 185 3.28 5.17 18.15
C ALA A 185 3.49 5.02 19.66
N ALA A 186 4.12 6.02 20.28
CA ALA A 186 4.44 5.97 21.72
C ALA A 186 3.17 5.97 22.59
N ASP A 187 2.15 6.70 22.16
CA ASP A 187 0.87 6.85 22.83
C ASP A 187 -0.24 7.23 21.82
N LEU A 188 -1.49 7.29 22.29
CA LEU A 188 -2.64 7.66 21.46
C LEU A 188 -2.52 9.08 20.86
N PRO A 189 -2.09 10.13 21.59
CA PRO A 189 -1.81 11.44 21.00
C PRO A 189 -0.82 11.39 19.83
N SER A 190 0.29 10.67 19.98
CA SER A 190 1.31 10.51 18.93
C SER A 190 0.77 9.75 17.71
N ALA A 191 -0.10 8.75 17.93
CA ALA A 191 -0.79 8.05 16.85
C ALA A 191 -1.68 9.01 16.05
N VAL A 192 -2.43 9.88 16.74
CA VAL A 192 -3.28 10.90 16.11
C VAL A 192 -2.46 11.95 15.36
N ASP A 193 -1.35 12.43 15.95
CA ASP A 193 -0.43 13.36 15.27
C ASP A 193 0.03 12.81 13.93
N GLU A 194 0.43 11.54 13.93
CA GLU A 194 0.95 10.89 12.74
C GLU A 194 -0.16 10.65 11.69
N ILE A 195 -1.37 10.25 12.08
CA ILE A 195 -2.51 10.15 11.16
C ILE A 195 -2.77 11.49 10.47
N LEU A 196 -2.87 12.58 11.24
CA LEU A 196 -3.18 13.90 10.71
C LEU A 196 -2.05 14.44 9.82
N ARG A 197 -0.79 14.25 10.22
CA ARG A 197 0.39 14.64 9.43
C ARG A 197 0.40 13.95 8.07
N ARG A 198 0.15 12.63 8.04
CA ARG A 198 0.09 11.85 6.80
C ARG A 198 -1.02 12.31 5.87
N GLN A 199 -2.21 12.59 6.39
CA GLN A 199 -3.30 13.16 5.58
C GLN A 199 -2.95 14.52 4.99
N GLN A 200 -2.30 15.39 5.79
CA GLN A 200 -1.90 16.72 5.33
C GLN A 200 -0.81 16.65 4.25
N ALA A 201 0.10 15.68 4.33
CA ALA A 201 1.19 15.50 3.38
C ALA A 201 0.72 15.19 1.95
N LEU A 202 -0.55 14.78 1.77
CA LEU A 202 -1.13 14.54 0.45
C LEU A 202 -1.85 15.75 -0.15
N ARG A 203 -1.93 16.88 0.58
CA ARG A 203 -2.51 18.10 0.03
C ARG A 203 -1.52 18.71 -0.96
N PRO A 204 -1.89 18.92 -2.23
CA PRO A 204 -0.99 19.48 -3.22
C PRO A 204 -0.55 20.88 -2.78
N ALA A 205 0.74 21.16 -2.90
CA ALA A 205 1.25 22.52 -2.75
C ALA A 205 0.60 23.41 -3.82
N LEU A 206 0.23 24.64 -3.45
CA LEU A 206 -0.22 25.62 -4.43
C LEU A 206 0.86 25.76 -5.51
N PRO A 207 0.52 25.68 -6.80
CA PRO A 207 1.49 25.91 -7.85
C PRO A 207 2.08 27.32 -7.63
N PRO A 208 3.42 27.48 -7.74
CA PRO A 208 4.01 28.79 -7.63
C PRO A 208 3.36 29.71 -8.68
N MET A 209 2.87 30.86 -8.24
CA MET A 209 2.41 31.91 -9.15
C MET A 209 3.54 32.19 -10.14
N PRO A 210 3.27 32.27 -11.46
CA PRO A 210 4.30 32.69 -12.40
C PRO A 210 4.85 34.03 -11.94
N ASP A 211 6.17 34.11 -11.80
CA ASP A 211 6.88 35.30 -11.40
C ASP A 211 6.61 36.41 -12.43
N GLU A 212 5.72 37.35 -12.11
CA GLU A 212 5.53 38.57 -12.89
C GLU A 212 6.73 39.55 -12.74
N GLY A 213 7.77 39.17 -11.98
CA GLY A 213 8.85 40.06 -11.55
C GLY A 213 10.25 39.75 -12.08
N ALA A 214 10.44 38.88 -13.08
CA ALA A 214 11.76 38.74 -13.71
C ALA A 214 12.06 39.96 -14.60
N ALA A 215 12.82 40.90 -14.02
CA ALA A 215 13.25 42.16 -14.61
C ALA A 215 13.72 42.02 -16.06
N ARG A 216 13.12 42.82 -16.95
CA ARG A 216 13.62 43.02 -18.32
C ARG A 216 15.03 43.63 -18.25
N PRO A 217 16.00 43.16 -19.04
CA PRO A 217 17.28 43.83 -19.13
C PRO A 217 17.09 45.25 -19.69
N ASP A 218 17.82 46.18 -19.11
CA ASP A 218 17.84 47.61 -19.43
C ASP A 218 18.02 47.84 -20.94
N ALA A 219 17.07 48.56 -21.53
CA ALA A 219 17.10 48.97 -22.93
C ALA A 219 17.13 50.51 -23.01
N SER A 220 18.14 51.13 -22.41
CA SER A 220 18.52 52.50 -22.76
C SER A 220 19.38 52.51 -24.04
N ALA A 221 18.75 52.35 -25.21
CA ALA A 221 19.32 52.77 -26.49
C ALA A 221 18.21 53.19 -27.45
N ARG A 222 18.25 54.47 -27.84
CA ARG A 222 17.22 55.22 -28.55
C ARG A 222 17.03 54.74 -29.99
N ILE A 223 15.77 54.54 -30.42
CA ILE A 223 15.30 54.90 -31.78
C ILE A 223 13.86 55.44 -31.68
N ARG A 224 13.64 56.59 -32.33
CA ARG A 224 12.34 57.29 -32.45
C ARG A 224 11.48 56.56 -33.50
N SER A 225 10.17 56.52 -33.30
CA SER A 225 9.14 56.93 -34.29
C SER A 225 7.85 56.09 -34.22
N THR A 226 6.74 56.84 -34.14
CA THR A 226 5.39 56.61 -34.67
C THR A 226 4.50 55.49 -34.12
N ALA A 227 3.31 55.95 -33.72
CA ALA A 227 2.16 55.20 -33.26
C ALA A 227 1.70 54.13 -34.27
N ALA A 228 1.42 52.93 -33.75
CA ALA A 228 0.59 51.94 -34.40
C ALA A 228 -0.12 51.08 -33.34
N THR A 229 -1.40 50.86 -33.61
CA THR A 229 -2.46 50.21 -32.85
C THR A 229 -2.08 48.83 -32.31
N ALA A 230 -2.49 48.53 -31.07
CA ALA A 230 -2.32 47.22 -30.43
C ALA A 230 -3.03 46.10 -31.22
N PRO A 231 -2.36 44.98 -31.56
CA PRO A 231 -3.06 43.79 -32.00
C PRO A 231 -3.53 42.99 -30.78
N ALA A 232 -4.72 42.42 -30.94
CA ALA A 232 -5.39 41.57 -29.98
C ALA A 232 -4.47 40.45 -29.45
N ARG A 233 -4.63 40.14 -28.15
CA ARG A 233 -4.08 38.94 -27.50
C ARG A 233 -4.47 37.71 -28.32
N THR A 234 -3.55 37.25 -29.16
CA THR A 234 -3.60 35.90 -29.69
C THR A 234 -3.48 34.96 -28.50
N THR A 235 -4.51 34.15 -28.29
CA THR A 235 -4.49 33.01 -27.40
C THR A 235 -3.39 32.06 -27.89
N ALA A 236 -2.17 32.24 -27.40
CA ALA A 236 -1.09 31.30 -27.60
C ALA A 236 -1.60 29.93 -27.16
N ALA A 237 -1.69 28.99 -28.10
CA ALA A 237 -2.02 27.61 -27.81
C ALA A 237 -1.11 27.15 -26.66
N ARG A 238 -1.72 26.80 -25.52
CA ARG A 238 -1.00 26.32 -24.34
C ARG A 238 -0.19 25.11 -24.80
N ARG A 239 1.14 25.24 -24.89
CA ARG A 239 2.01 24.07 -25.10
C ARG A 239 1.70 23.09 -23.96
N GLY A 240 1.45 21.82 -24.31
CA GLY A 240 1.19 20.79 -23.32
C GLY A 240 2.39 20.63 -22.39
N ARG A 241 2.12 20.52 -21.09
CA ARG A 241 3.10 20.36 -20.01
C ARG A 241 3.61 18.92 -20.02
N THR A 242 4.87 18.72 -20.39
CA THR A 242 5.54 17.41 -20.34
C THR A 242 6.27 17.26 -19.02
N VAL A 243 5.97 16.19 -18.27
CA VAL A 243 6.62 15.90 -16.99
C VAL A 243 7.43 14.62 -17.10
N LEU A 244 8.72 14.71 -16.78
CA LEU A 244 9.59 13.54 -16.63
C LEU A 244 9.43 12.99 -15.21
N VAL A 245 8.93 11.78 -15.10
CA VAL A 245 8.91 11.04 -13.83
C VAL A 245 10.08 10.06 -13.80
N VAL A 246 10.69 9.86 -12.64
CA VAL A 246 11.79 8.91 -12.50
C VAL A 246 11.48 7.91 -11.39
N ARG A 247 11.63 6.61 -11.70
CA ARG A 247 11.79 5.52 -10.73
C ARG A 247 12.58 4.40 -11.39
N SER A 248 13.88 4.32 -11.09
CA SER A 248 14.84 3.50 -11.85
C SER A 248 15.13 2.12 -11.26
N ASP A 249 14.45 1.78 -10.18
CA ASP A 249 14.62 0.58 -9.38
C ASP A 249 13.95 -0.68 -10.00
N SER A 250 13.69 -1.68 -9.16
CA SER A 250 13.09 -2.97 -9.52
C SER A 250 11.58 -2.88 -9.80
N VAL A 251 10.99 -4.00 -10.24
CA VAL A 251 9.53 -4.15 -10.43
C VAL A 251 8.72 -3.62 -9.25
N GLY A 252 9.05 -4.04 -8.03
CA GLY A 252 8.28 -3.69 -6.84
C GLY A 252 8.26 -2.19 -6.58
N ASP A 253 9.42 -1.56 -6.70
CA ASP A 253 9.64 -0.13 -6.55
C ASP A 253 8.85 0.72 -7.54
N VAL A 254 8.81 0.31 -8.81
CA VAL A 254 8.03 0.98 -9.84
C VAL A 254 6.54 0.86 -9.55
N LEU A 255 6.07 -0.34 -9.18
CA LEU A 255 4.66 -0.59 -8.86
C LEU A 255 4.17 0.26 -7.68
N VAL A 256 4.92 0.31 -6.57
CA VAL A 256 4.51 1.10 -5.38
C VAL A 256 4.49 2.60 -5.65
N THR A 257 5.24 3.09 -6.64
CA THR A 257 5.26 4.49 -7.06
C THR A 257 4.02 4.86 -7.92
N GLY A 258 3.28 3.86 -8.42
CA GLY A 258 2.14 4.03 -9.32
C GLY A 258 1.12 5.12 -8.93
N PRO A 259 0.64 5.20 -7.67
CA PRO A 259 -0.28 6.27 -7.27
C PRO A 259 0.32 7.68 -7.41
N GLY A 260 1.60 7.86 -7.10
CA GLY A 260 2.30 9.12 -7.29
C GLY A 260 2.43 9.49 -8.77
N ILE A 261 2.70 8.52 -9.64
CA ILE A 261 2.73 8.71 -11.10
C ILE A 261 1.35 9.11 -11.62
N ARG A 262 0.27 8.45 -11.18
CA ARG A 262 -1.10 8.83 -11.57
C ARG A 262 -1.47 10.25 -11.14
N ALA A 263 -1.04 10.67 -9.95
CA ALA A 263 -1.23 12.05 -9.50
C ALA A 263 -0.54 13.05 -10.44
N VAL A 264 0.70 12.77 -10.85
CA VAL A 264 1.41 13.59 -11.84
C VAL A 264 0.69 13.58 -13.19
N ALA A 265 0.26 12.42 -13.68
CA ALA A 265 -0.46 12.27 -14.94
C ALA A 265 -1.78 13.03 -14.97
N ALA A 266 -2.46 13.18 -13.83
CA ALA A 266 -3.70 13.96 -13.74
C ALA A 266 -3.50 15.47 -13.97
N GLY A 267 -2.28 15.99 -13.78
CA GLY A 267 -1.93 17.41 -13.99
C GLY A 267 -0.95 17.66 -15.13
N ALA A 268 -0.55 16.63 -15.87
CA ALA A 268 0.39 16.70 -16.99
C ALA A 268 -0.33 16.39 -18.31
N ASP A 269 0.13 17.00 -19.41
CA ASP A 269 -0.37 16.68 -20.75
C ASP A 269 0.38 15.47 -21.36
N ARG A 270 1.59 15.20 -20.87
CA ARG A 270 2.41 14.02 -21.22
C ARG A 270 3.33 13.64 -20.06
N VAL A 271 3.35 12.36 -19.71
CA VAL A 271 4.27 11.78 -18.71
C VAL A 271 5.25 10.85 -19.39
N VAL A 272 6.54 11.16 -19.22
CA VAL A 272 7.64 10.28 -19.64
C VAL A 272 8.26 9.67 -18.39
N LEU A 273 8.35 8.34 -18.31
CA LEU A 273 8.95 7.63 -17.19
C LEU A 273 10.38 7.20 -17.53
N LEU A 274 11.37 7.71 -16.80
CA LEU A 274 12.72 7.15 -16.77
C LEU A 274 12.74 5.97 -15.78
N CYS A 275 13.04 4.77 -16.28
CA CYS A 275 13.19 3.58 -15.46
C CYS A 275 14.47 2.79 -15.80
N GLY A 276 14.89 1.92 -14.89
CA GLY A 276 15.95 0.94 -15.15
C GLY A 276 15.40 -0.31 -15.84
N PRO A 277 16.28 -1.17 -16.39
CA PRO A 277 15.87 -2.39 -17.10
C PRO A 277 15.08 -3.36 -16.20
N ARG A 278 15.37 -3.41 -14.90
CA ARG A 278 14.66 -4.28 -13.93
C ARG A 278 13.23 -3.80 -13.63
N GLY A 279 12.94 -2.52 -13.84
CA GLY A 279 11.62 -1.92 -13.62
C GLY A 279 10.81 -1.75 -14.90
N ARG A 280 11.40 -2.00 -16.08
CA ARG A 280 10.78 -1.73 -17.40
C ARG A 280 9.42 -2.39 -17.57
N ALA A 281 9.32 -3.69 -17.30
CA ALA A 281 8.07 -4.41 -17.45
C ALA A 281 6.98 -3.87 -16.52
N ALA A 282 7.33 -3.38 -15.33
CA ALA A 282 6.37 -2.75 -14.42
C ALA A 282 5.92 -1.39 -14.95
N ALA A 283 6.84 -0.60 -15.51
CA ALA A 283 6.54 0.70 -16.12
C ALA A 283 5.51 0.57 -17.26
N GLU A 284 5.57 -0.49 -18.06
CA GLU A 284 4.61 -0.75 -19.14
C GLU A 284 3.19 -1.05 -18.63
N LEU A 285 3.10 -1.64 -17.44
CA LEU A 285 1.83 -1.96 -16.79
C LEU A 285 1.23 -0.79 -16.02
N LEU A 286 1.95 0.33 -15.82
CA LEU A 286 1.41 1.44 -15.04
C LEU A 286 0.45 2.32 -15.87
N PRO A 287 -0.74 2.67 -15.35
CA PRO A 287 -1.55 3.74 -15.91
C PRO A 287 -0.87 5.10 -15.69
N GLY A 288 -1.11 6.05 -16.61
CA GLY A 288 -0.56 7.41 -16.51
C GLY A 288 0.88 7.57 -17.01
N VAL A 289 1.43 6.58 -17.72
CA VAL A 289 2.76 6.65 -18.37
C VAL A 289 2.58 6.64 -19.89
N ASP A 290 2.93 7.72 -20.58
CA ASP A 290 2.77 7.82 -22.04
C ASP A 290 3.98 7.27 -22.79
N GLU A 291 5.18 7.50 -22.25
CA GLU A 291 6.44 7.05 -22.84
C GLU A 291 7.40 6.58 -21.75
N ILE A 292 8.28 5.64 -22.10
CA ILE A 292 9.27 5.11 -21.17
C ILE A 292 10.67 5.26 -21.78
N VAL A 293 11.54 5.95 -21.06
CA VAL A 293 12.97 6.02 -21.32
C VAL A 293 13.64 4.98 -20.44
N GLU A 294 14.12 3.89 -21.03
CA GLU A 294 14.92 2.91 -20.29
C GLU A 294 16.39 3.35 -20.26
N HIS A 295 16.99 3.35 -19.06
CA HIS A 295 18.43 3.53 -18.88
C HIS A 295 18.89 3.00 -17.51
N ARG A 296 20.04 2.32 -17.47
CA ARG A 296 20.65 1.87 -16.21
C ARG A 296 21.33 3.05 -15.51
N LEU A 297 20.98 3.31 -14.25
CA LEU A 297 21.65 4.33 -13.44
C LEU A 297 22.67 3.68 -12.50
N PRO A 298 23.99 3.92 -12.66
CA PRO A 298 25.04 3.23 -11.90
C PRO A 298 25.02 3.56 -10.39
N TRP A 299 24.37 4.63 -9.96
CA TRP A 299 24.17 4.93 -8.53
C TRP A 299 22.88 4.36 -7.93
N ILE A 300 22.06 3.65 -8.73
CA ILE A 300 20.80 3.02 -8.31
C ILE A 300 20.86 1.49 -8.46
N ASP A 301 21.48 0.99 -9.54
CA ASP A 301 21.51 -0.46 -9.82
C ASP A 301 22.18 -1.21 -8.65
N PRO A 302 21.59 -2.31 -8.15
CA PRO A 302 22.16 -3.07 -7.03
C PRO A 302 23.45 -3.82 -7.42
N ALA A 303 23.75 -3.95 -8.71
CA ALA A 303 25.04 -4.41 -9.23
C ALA A 303 25.64 -3.30 -10.12
N PRO A 304 26.15 -2.22 -9.52
CA PRO A 304 26.51 -1.01 -10.25
C PRO A 304 27.76 -1.20 -11.10
N ALA A 305 27.70 -0.75 -12.35
CA ALA A 305 28.89 -0.54 -13.18
C ALA A 305 29.57 0.80 -12.79
N PRO A 306 30.87 0.99 -13.09
CA PRO A 306 31.50 2.29 -12.97
C PRO A 306 30.73 3.38 -13.75
N VAL A 307 30.76 4.61 -13.26
CA VAL A 307 30.15 5.74 -13.96
C VAL A 307 30.97 6.05 -15.21
N ASP A 308 30.39 5.81 -16.39
CA ASP A 308 31.03 6.09 -17.67
C ASP A 308 30.63 7.48 -18.20
N PRO A 309 31.59 8.38 -18.49
CA PRO A 309 31.30 9.73 -18.98
C PRO A 309 30.53 9.78 -20.31
N ALA A 310 30.81 8.87 -21.24
CA ALA A 310 30.14 8.83 -22.54
C ALA A 310 28.68 8.35 -22.38
N GLU A 311 28.44 7.37 -21.51
CA GLU A 311 27.08 6.94 -21.15
C GLU A 311 26.29 8.06 -20.48
N MET A 312 26.90 8.81 -19.54
CA MET A 312 26.23 9.94 -18.87
C MET A 312 25.94 11.09 -19.84
N ALA A 313 26.83 11.37 -20.79
CA ALA A 313 26.57 12.33 -21.86
C ALA A 313 25.42 11.86 -22.76
N ALA A 314 25.38 10.59 -23.14
CA ALA A 314 24.30 10.01 -23.95
C ALA A 314 22.95 10.05 -23.21
N LEU A 315 22.92 9.73 -21.92
CA LEU A 315 21.73 9.87 -21.08
C LEU A 315 21.27 11.33 -21.04
N THR A 316 22.18 12.27 -20.76
CA THR A 316 21.85 13.70 -20.69
C THR A 316 21.25 14.20 -22.00
N ALA A 317 21.82 13.81 -23.14
CA ALA A 317 21.29 14.16 -24.46
C ALA A 317 19.88 13.57 -24.69
N ARG A 318 19.64 12.31 -24.29
CA ARG A 318 18.31 11.69 -24.35
C ARG A 318 17.31 12.42 -23.46
N LEU A 319 17.69 12.81 -22.24
CA LEU A 319 16.83 13.55 -21.32
C LEU A 319 16.52 14.96 -21.86
N ALA A 320 17.49 15.62 -22.50
CA ALA A 320 17.28 16.91 -23.14
C ALA A 320 16.26 16.79 -24.30
N ALA A 321 16.33 15.71 -25.07
CA ALA A 321 15.41 15.44 -26.18
C ALA A 321 13.96 15.19 -25.73
N VAL A 322 13.73 14.78 -24.47
CA VAL A 322 12.37 14.69 -23.90
C VAL A 322 11.70 16.07 -23.86
N ALA A 323 12.49 17.14 -23.71
CA ALA A 323 12.02 18.52 -23.55
C ALA A 323 11.01 18.66 -22.40
N ALA A 324 11.30 18.01 -21.26
CA ALA A 324 10.45 18.07 -20.08
C ALA A 324 10.44 19.47 -19.44
N ASP A 325 9.25 19.98 -19.15
CA ASP A 325 9.08 21.24 -18.42
C ASP A 325 9.50 21.10 -16.95
N GLU A 326 9.33 19.91 -16.40
CA GLU A 326 9.59 19.55 -15.02
C GLU A 326 9.98 18.07 -14.88
N ALA A 327 10.76 17.76 -13.84
CA ALA A 327 11.00 16.39 -13.39
C ALA A 327 10.54 16.14 -11.95
N VAL A 328 9.92 14.98 -11.72
CA VAL A 328 9.62 14.45 -10.38
C VAL A 328 10.42 13.16 -10.17
N VAL A 329 11.40 13.21 -9.28
CA VAL A 329 12.35 12.12 -9.06
C VAL A 329 11.95 11.32 -7.83
N PHE A 330 11.32 10.16 -8.05
CA PHE A 330 10.99 9.22 -6.99
C PHE A 330 12.18 8.31 -6.70
N THR A 331 12.69 8.39 -5.47
CA THR A 331 13.75 7.51 -4.97
C THR A 331 13.25 6.69 -3.78
N SER A 332 13.88 5.54 -3.56
CA SER A 332 13.75 4.82 -2.30
C SER A 332 14.40 5.61 -1.16
N PHE A 333 14.02 5.35 0.09
CA PHE A 333 14.43 6.13 1.28
C PHE A 333 15.94 6.21 1.58
N HIS A 334 16.75 5.47 0.84
CA HIS A 334 18.21 5.31 1.04
C HIS A 334 19.01 5.81 -0.18
N GLN A 335 18.33 6.38 -1.17
CA GLN A 335 18.92 6.77 -2.45
C GLN A 335 18.97 8.30 -2.55
N SER A 336 20.06 8.80 -3.13
CA SER A 336 20.19 10.21 -3.42
C SER A 336 19.59 10.53 -4.80
N PRO A 337 18.71 11.55 -4.90
CA PRO A 337 18.24 12.04 -6.21
C PRO A 337 19.28 12.94 -6.89
N LEU A 338 20.31 13.39 -6.18
CA LEU A 338 21.19 14.49 -6.61
C LEU A 338 22.04 14.16 -7.85
N PRO A 339 22.59 12.93 -8.02
CA PRO A 339 23.33 12.61 -9.24
C PRO A 339 22.47 12.77 -10.50
N LEU A 340 21.22 12.33 -10.46
CA LEU A 340 20.30 12.50 -11.57
C LEU A 340 19.84 13.95 -11.72
N ALA A 341 19.58 14.65 -10.61
CA ALA A 341 19.19 16.06 -10.65
C ALA A 341 20.26 16.91 -11.35
N LEU A 342 21.56 16.61 -11.17
CA LEU A 342 22.64 17.25 -11.91
C LEU A 342 22.52 17.04 -13.42
N LEU A 343 22.30 15.80 -13.87
CA LEU A 343 22.11 15.50 -15.29
C LEU A 343 20.85 16.18 -15.86
N LEU A 344 19.77 16.25 -15.07
CA LEU A 344 18.53 16.94 -15.45
C LEU A 344 18.75 18.45 -15.60
N ARG A 345 19.56 19.08 -14.74
CA ARG A 345 19.96 20.48 -14.91
C ARG A 345 20.77 20.69 -16.18
N MET A 346 21.73 19.80 -16.47
CA MET A 346 22.50 19.83 -17.71
C MET A 346 21.62 19.61 -18.95
N ALA A 347 20.55 18.81 -18.82
CA ALA A 347 19.55 18.60 -19.86
C ALA A 347 18.55 19.77 -20.02
N GLY A 348 18.66 20.82 -19.19
CA GLY A 348 17.82 22.01 -19.27
C GLY A 348 16.49 21.94 -18.52
N VAL A 349 16.27 20.93 -17.66
CA VAL A 349 15.04 20.82 -16.86
C VAL A 349 15.02 21.91 -15.78
N ARG A 350 14.05 22.81 -15.87
CA ARG A 350 13.98 24.02 -15.03
C ARG A 350 13.37 23.79 -13.66
N ARG A 351 12.42 22.86 -13.54
CA ARG A 351 11.80 22.52 -12.25
C ARG A 351 12.07 21.06 -11.90
N ILE A 352 12.64 20.79 -10.74
CA ILE A 352 12.94 19.44 -10.25
C ILE A 352 12.44 19.29 -8.83
N ALA A 353 11.59 18.28 -8.60
CA ALA A 353 11.08 17.89 -7.30
C ALA A 353 11.63 16.52 -6.90
N ALA A 354 12.15 16.40 -5.67
CA ALA A 354 12.58 15.12 -5.13
C ALA A 354 12.53 15.09 -3.60
N ILE A 355 12.51 13.88 -3.03
CA ILE A 355 12.77 13.69 -1.60
C ILE A 355 14.28 13.69 -1.37
N SER A 356 14.78 14.56 -0.49
CA SER A 356 16.21 14.61 -0.17
C SER A 356 16.50 15.13 1.24
N ASP A 357 17.21 14.31 2.01
CA ASP A 357 17.75 14.70 3.33
C ASP A 357 19.01 15.57 3.19
N ASP A 358 19.71 15.50 2.06
CA ASP A 358 20.90 16.28 1.76
C ASP A 358 20.55 17.69 1.25
N TYR A 359 21.43 18.66 1.49
CA TYR A 359 21.29 19.99 0.90
C TYR A 359 21.52 19.93 -0.62
N PRO A 360 20.54 20.31 -1.47
CA PRO A 360 20.63 20.08 -2.91
C PRO A 360 21.31 21.22 -3.68
N GLY A 361 21.64 22.34 -3.03
CA GLY A 361 22.02 23.56 -3.75
C GLY A 361 20.94 23.97 -4.75
N SER A 362 21.34 24.29 -5.99
CA SER A 362 20.43 24.64 -7.08
C SER A 362 19.84 23.44 -7.83
N LEU A 363 20.13 22.20 -7.40
CA LEU A 363 19.70 20.99 -8.12
C LEU A 363 18.22 20.66 -7.95
N LEU A 364 17.59 21.05 -6.84
CA LEU A 364 16.17 20.81 -6.58
C LEU A 364 15.44 22.13 -6.31
N ASP A 365 14.31 22.34 -6.98
CA ASP A 365 13.41 23.47 -6.74
C ASP A 365 12.40 23.14 -5.64
N VAL A 366 12.00 21.86 -5.58
CA VAL A 366 11.16 21.33 -4.50
C VAL A 366 11.94 20.24 -3.79
N ARG A 367 12.48 20.59 -2.62
CA ARG A 367 13.09 19.64 -1.70
C ARG A 367 12.05 19.18 -0.69
N HIS A 368 11.50 17.99 -0.92
CA HIS A 368 10.58 17.36 0.02
C HIS A 368 11.35 16.53 1.05
N ARG A 369 10.79 16.41 2.26
CA ARG A 369 11.31 15.54 3.32
C ARG A 369 10.20 14.68 3.87
N VAL A 370 10.48 13.40 4.08
CA VAL A 370 9.51 12.44 4.57
C VAL A 370 10.11 11.69 5.74
N PRO A 371 9.44 11.63 6.91
CA PRO A 371 9.90 10.83 8.04
C PRO A 371 10.06 9.35 7.69
N ALA A 372 10.92 8.68 8.48
CA ALA A 372 11.06 7.24 8.38
C ALA A 372 9.74 6.53 8.72
N GLY A 373 9.52 5.36 8.13
CA GLY A 373 8.34 4.52 8.43
C GLY A 373 7.09 4.87 7.63
N VAL A 374 7.14 5.88 6.74
CA VAL A 374 6.04 6.17 5.81
C VAL A 374 6.06 5.13 4.67
N PRO A 375 4.92 4.48 4.35
CA PRO A 375 4.76 3.56 3.22
C PRO A 375 5.25 4.14 1.89
N GLU A 376 5.97 3.37 1.06
CA GLU A 376 6.56 3.89 -0.19
C GLU A 376 5.52 4.52 -1.13
N ALA A 377 4.32 3.93 -1.23
CA ALA A 377 3.23 4.49 -2.02
C ALA A 377 2.75 5.85 -1.50
N GLU A 378 2.73 6.02 -0.18
CA GLU A 378 2.41 7.29 0.47
C GLU A 378 3.55 8.30 0.33
N ARG A 379 4.82 7.86 0.42
CA ARG A 379 5.99 8.70 0.13
C ARG A 379 5.91 9.28 -1.27
N ALA A 380 5.58 8.45 -2.27
CA ALA A 380 5.40 8.87 -3.65
C ALA A 380 4.24 9.87 -3.79
N LEU A 381 3.07 9.59 -3.20
CA LEU A 381 1.96 10.55 -3.22
C LEU A 381 2.32 11.89 -2.55
N SER A 382 3.06 11.87 -1.44
CA SER A 382 3.47 13.09 -0.76
C SER A 382 4.48 13.92 -1.57
N LEU A 383 5.37 13.27 -2.33
CA LEU A 383 6.26 13.99 -3.25
C LEU A 383 5.48 14.57 -4.43
N ALA A 384 4.53 13.83 -5.00
CA ALA A 384 3.66 14.35 -6.05
C ALA A 384 2.88 15.58 -5.53
N ALA A 385 2.33 15.51 -4.32
CA ALA A 385 1.67 16.63 -3.64
C ALA A 385 2.61 17.82 -3.44
N ALA A 386 3.83 17.60 -2.94
CA ALA A 386 4.82 18.66 -2.81
C ALA A 386 5.21 19.31 -4.15
N ALA A 387 5.20 18.53 -5.24
CA ALA A 387 5.39 19.00 -6.60
C ALA A 387 4.16 19.74 -7.17
N GLY A 388 3.02 19.75 -6.47
CA GLY A 388 1.79 20.43 -6.86
C GLY A 388 0.79 19.55 -7.60
N TYR A 389 0.96 18.23 -7.57
CA TYR A 389 0.09 17.25 -8.22
C TYR A 389 -0.75 16.50 -7.17
N ALA A 390 -1.99 16.20 -7.49
CA ALA A 390 -2.86 15.39 -6.64
C ALA A 390 -3.59 14.35 -7.48
N LEU A 391 -3.99 13.25 -6.83
CA LEU A 391 -4.94 12.34 -7.43
C LEU A 391 -6.27 13.07 -7.71
N PRO A 392 -6.96 12.74 -8.82
CA PRO A 392 -8.34 13.13 -9.03
C PRO A 392 -9.22 12.76 -7.83
N ALA A 393 -10.29 13.53 -7.59
CA ALA A 393 -11.18 13.30 -6.44
C ALA A 393 -11.85 11.91 -6.44
N ASP A 394 -11.97 11.29 -7.61
CA ASP A 394 -12.52 9.96 -7.83
C ASP A 394 -11.47 8.85 -7.95
N ASP A 395 -10.17 9.17 -7.88
CA ASP A 395 -9.09 8.19 -7.86
C ASP A 395 -8.63 7.90 -6.42
N GLU A 396 -8.61 6.61 -6.06
CA GLU A 396 -8.17 6.18 -4.75
C GLU A 396 -6.64 6.04 -4.69
N PRO A 397 -6.01 6.25 -3.53
CA PRO A 397 -4.57 6.10 -3.35
C PRO A 397 -4.15 4.61 -3.29
N ARG A 398 -4.60 3.76 -4.23
CA ARG A 398 -4.28 2.34 -4.36
C ARG A 398 -3.30 2.07 -5.50
N LEU A 399 -2.59 0.95 -5.46
CA LEU A 399 -1.86 0.49 -6.63
C LEU A 399 -2.85 0.06 -7.72
N ARG A 400 -2.52 0.30 -8.99
CA ARG A 400 -3.35 -0.05 -10.15
C ARG A 400 -2.46 -0.44 -11.32
N LEU A 401 -2.92 -1.39 -12.12
CA LEU A 401 -2.31 -1.76 -13.40
C LEU A 401 -3.23 -1.35 -14.55
N ARG A 402 -2.66 -1.20 -15.74
CA ARG A 402 -3.39 -1.28 -17.00
C ARG A 402 -4.04 -2.66 -17.14
N PRO A 403 -5.09 -2.79 -17.99
CA PRO A 403 -5.67 -4.09 -18.29
C PRO A 403 -4.59 -5.10 -18.69
N VAL A 404 -4.57 -6.22 -17.97
CA VAL A 404 -3.66 -7.35 -18.22
C VAL A 404 -4.41 -8.44 -19.00
N PRO A 405 -3.70 -9.34 -19.71
CA PRO A 405 -4.34 -10.46 -20.40
C PRO A 405 -5.11 -11.37 -19.41
N ALA A 406 -5.94 -12.27 -19.95
CA ALA A 406 -6.54 -13.32 -19.14
C ALA A 406 -5.44 -14.27 -18.60
N PRO A 407 -5.65 -14.91 -17.43
CA PRO A 407 -4.72 -15.91 -16.93
C PRO A 407 -4.50 -17.02 -17.96
N PRO A 408 -3.27 -17.53 -18.11
CA PRO A 408 -2.99 -18.67 -18.99
C PRO A 408 -3.84 -19.88 -18.57
N PRO A 409 -4.39 -20.66 -19.52
CA PRO A 409 -5.24 -21.83 -19.22
C PRO A 409 -4.58 -22.84 -18.26
N GLU A 410 -3.25 -22.90 -18.25
CA GLU A 410 -2.46 -23.79 -17.39
C GLU A 410 -2.52 -23.42 -15.90
N ALA A 411 -2.86 -22.17 -15.55
CA ALA A 411 -3.20 -21.81 -14.18
C ALA A 411 -4.50 -22.51 -13.73
N GLY A 412 -5.40 -22.75 -14.68
CA GLY A 412 -6.75 -23.29 -14.53
C GLY A 412 -7.75 -22.28 -13.99
N GLU A 413 -8.90 -22.77 -13.51
CA GLU A 413 -10.00 -21.88 -13.11
C GLU A 413 -9.60 -20.97 -11.93
N PRO A 414 -9.99 -19.68 -11.95
CA PRO A 414 -9.73 -18.72 -10.88
C PRO A 414 -10.12 -19.20 -9.47
N GLY A 415 -9.51 -18.58 -8.46
CA GLY A 415 -9.67 -18.94 -7.04
C GLY A 415 -8.66 -19.95 -6.51
N TYR A 416 -7.55 -20.17 -7.23
CA TYR A 416 -6.37 -20.87 -6.71
C TYR A 416 -5.55 -19.97 -5.78
N VAL A 417 -4.65 -20.58 -5.01
CA VAL A 417 -3.62 -19.88 -4.25
C VAL A 417 -2.34 -19.86 -5.08
N VAL A 418 -1.77 -18.68 -5.28
CA VAL A 418 -0.45 -18.56 -5.91
C VAL A 418 0.61 -18.66 -4.82
N LEU A 419 1.63 -19.49 -5.03
CA LEU A 419 2.86 -19.51 -4.24
C LEU A 419 4.02 -19.01 -5.11
N HIS A 420 4.67 -17.94 -4.71
CA HIS A 420 5.82 -17.37 -5.40
C HIS A 420 7.06 -17.46 -4.49
N PRO A 421 7.89 -18.51 -4.62
CA PRO A 421 9.05 -18.71 -3.73
C PRO A 421 10.23 -17.79 -4.07
N GLY A 422 10.31 -17.32 -5.31
CA GLY A 422 11.41 -16.56 -5.89
C GLY A 422 11.60 -15.13 -5.37
N SER A 423 12.81 -14.61 -5.53
CA SER A 423 13.19 -13.24 -5.16
C SER A 423 14.53 -12.83 -5.78
N ASP A 424 14.60 -11.64 -6.38
CA ASP A 424 15.86 -11.02 -6.82
C ASP A 424 16.87 -10.84 -5.67
N ALA A 425 16.36 -10.58 -4.45
CA ALA A 425 17.15 -10.56 -3.23
C ALA A 425 16.94 -11.88 -2.50
N GLN A 426 17.90 -12.80 -2.56
CA GLN A 426 17.87 -14.11 -1.91
C GLN A 426 17.46 -14.06 -0.43
N ALA A 427 17.85 -13.02 0.31
CA ALA A 427 17.47 -12.82 1.71
C ALA A 427 15.96 -12.60 1.96
N ARG A 428 15.18 -12.33 0.90
CA ARG A 428 13.73 -12.08 0.94
C ARG A 428 12.90 -13.20 0.31
N GLY A 429 13.56 -14.17 -0.31
CA GLY A 429 12.92 -15.36 -0.87
C GLY A 429 12.58 -16.38 0.21
N CYS A 430 11.49 -17.12 0.02
CA CYS A 430 11.16 -18.23 0.91
C CYS A 430 12.20 -19.35 0.72
N PRO A 431 12.79 -19.90 1.80
CA PRO A 431 13.64 -21.08 1.69
C PRO A 431 12.95 -22.20 0.89
N PRO A 432 13.62 -22.85 -0.08
CA PRO A 432 12.99 -23.82 -0.98
C PRO A 432 12.29 -24.97 -0.24
N GLU A 433 12.91 -25.48 0.82
CA GLU A 433 12.37 -26.58 1.63
C GLU A 433 11.11 -26.16 2.38
N LEU A 434 11.06 -24.91 2.86
CA LEU A 434 9.85 -24.37 3.47
C LEU A 434 8.75 -24.16 2.42
N ALA A 435 9.09 -23.61 1.26
CA ALA A 435 8.12 -23.39 0.18
C ALA A 435 7.48 -24.71 -0.29
N GLU A 436 8.25 -25.79 -0.41
CA GLU A 436 7.73 -27.13 -0.73
C GLU A 436 6.76 -27.63 0.36
N ARG A 437 7.12 -27.48 1.65
CA ARG A 437 6.23 -27.84 2.76
C ARG A 437 4.93 -27.02 2.74
N ILE A 438 5.01 -25.73 2.44
CA ILE A 438 3.83 -24.85 2.28
C ILE A 438 2.95 -25.33 1.13
N ALA A 439 3.52 -25.61 -0.05
CA ALA A 439 2.75 -26.11 -1.20
C ALA A 439 2.00 -27.41 -0.87
N ARG A 440 2.68 -28.33 -0.17
CA ARG A 440 2.10 -29.59 0.30
C ARG A 440 0.98 -29.37 1.30
N GLU A 441 1.19 -28.52 2.30
CA GLU A 441 0.20 -28.25 3.37
C GLU A 441 -1.05 -27.55 2.80
N LEU A 442 -0.87 -26.55 1.94
CA LEU A 442 -1.98 -25.88 1.25
C LEU A 442 -2.82 -26.86 0.43
N THR A 443 -2.16 -27.78 -0.28
CA THR A 443 -2.83 -28.81 -1.08
C THR A 443 -3.57 -29.80 -0.18
N ALA A 444 -2.96 -30.23 0.93
CA ALA A 444 -3.59 -31.12 1.91
C ALA A 444 -4.81 -30.46 2.58
N ALA A 445 -4.77 -29.14 2.79
CA ALA A 445 -5.89 -28.34 3.27
C ALA A 445 -6.98 -28.10 2.20
N GLY A 446 -6.79 -28.57 0.96
CA GLY A 446 -7.80 -28.51 -0.11
C GLY A 446 -7.69 -27.30 -1.05
N HIS A 447 -6.62 -26.52 -0.98
CA HIS A 447 -6.39 -25.43 -1.94
C HIS A 447 -5.84 -25.96 -3.26
N ARG A 448 -6.25 -25.34 -4.37
CA ARG A 448 -5.55 -25.49 -5.65
C ARG A 448 -4.35 -24.55 -5.63
N VAL A 449 -3.14 -25.08 -5.80
CA VAL A 449 -1.90 -24.30 -5.70
C VAL A 449 -1.27 -24.13 -7.08
N VAL A 450 -0.88 -22.90 -7.40
CA VAL A 450 -0.11 -22.54 -8.60
C VAL A 450 1.22 -21.95 -8.16
N VAL A 451 2.33 -22.57 -8.55
CA VAL A 451 3.68 -22.08 -8.28
C VAL A 451 4.15 -21.23 -9.45
N THR A 452 4.64 -20.03 -9.15
CA THR A 452 5.14 -19.08 -10.15
C THR A 452 6.59 -18.69 -9.86
N GLY A 453 7.30 -18.24 -10.88
CA GLY A 453 8.70 -17.82 -10.77
C GLY A 453 9.22 -17.31 -12.11
N GLY A 454 10.29 -16.54 -12.08
CA GLY A 454 10.95 -16.00 -13.26
C GLY A 454 11.62 -17.06 -14.14
N PRO A 455 12.09 -16.70 -15.34
CA PRO A 455 12.74 -17.63 -16.28
C PRO A 455 13.97 -18.37 -15.71
N GLN A 456 14.67 -17.76 -14.76
CA GLN A 456 15.86 -18.32 -14.10
C GLN A 456 15.51 -19.23 -12.91
N GLU A 457 14.24 -19.26 -12.49
CA GLU A 457 13.80 -19.93 -11.26
C GLU A 457 13.10 -21.28 -11.54
N ARG A 458 13.14 -21.79 -12.78
CA ARG A 458 12.44 -23.03 -13.17
C ARG A 458 12.77 -24.24 -12.29
N HIS A 459 14.03 -24.37 -11.87
CA HIS A 459 14.43 -25.46 -10.97
C HIS A 459 13.78 -25.31 -9.59
N LEU A 460 13.78 -24.09 -9.05
CA LEU A 460 13.16 -23.77 -7.76
C LEU A 460 11.65 -24.04 -7.81
N THR A 461 10.96 -23.57 -8.85
CA THR A 461 9.51 -23.77 -8.96
C THR A 461 9.13 -25.23 -9.16
N ALA A 462 9.91 -25.98 -9.94
CA ALA A 462 9.69 -27.42 -10.14
C ALA A 462 9.85 -28.20 -8.82
N GLN A 463 10.89 -27.87 -8.02
CA GLN A 463 11.07 -28.44 -6.68
C GLN A 463 9.87 -28.13 -5.77
N VAL A 464 9.49 -26.85 -5.68
CA VAL A 464 8.40 -26.40 -4.79
C VAL A 464 7.05 -26.96 -5.21
N ALA A 465 6.78 -27.03 -6.51
CA ALA A 465 5.53 -27.57 -7.03
C ALA A 465 5.43 -29.08 -6.80
N GLY A 466 6.53 -29.81 -7.05
CA GLY A 466 6.60 -31.25 -6.96
C GLY A 466 5.39 -31.92 -7.63
N ARG A 467 4.73 -32.82 -6.90
CA ARG A 467 3.45 -33.44 -7.31
C ARG A 467 2.20 -32.75 -6.73
N HIS A 468 2.41 -31.66 -6.00
CA HIS A 468 1.39 -31.04 -5.15
C HIS A 468 0.69 -29.86 -5.82
N ALA A 469 1.41 -29.10 -6.65
CA ALA A 469 0.93 -27.88 -7.27
C ALA A 469 1.17 -27.86 -8.79
N ARG A 470 0.53 -26.90 -9.47
CA ARG A 470 0.80 -26.62 -10.89
C ARG A 470 2.00 -25.69 -11.00
N ASP A 471 2.98 -26.04 -11.83
CA ASP A 471 4.17 -25.23 -12.06
C ASP A 471 4.02 -24.34 -13.31
N LEU A 472 4.12 -23.02 -13.11
CA LEU A 472 4.20 -22.00 -14.15
C LEU A 472 5.56 -21.30 -14.19
N GLY A 473 6.57 -21.80 -13.49
CA GLY A 473 7.89 -21.22 -13.40
C GLY A 473 8.56 -21.00 -14.76
N GLY A 474 9.00 -19.77 -14.98
CA GLY A 474 9.61 -19.33 -16.23
C GLY A 474 8.68 -19.35 -17.44
N ARG A 475 7.37 -19.51 -17.23
CA ARG A 475 6.35 -19.48 -18.30
C ARG A 475 5.57 -18.17 -18.34
N THR A 476 5.81 -17.27 -17.39
CA THR A 476 5.14 -15.98 -17.27
C THR A 476 6.13 -14.83 -17.38
N GLY A 477 5.87 -13.87 -18.27
CA GLY A 477 6.40 -12.51 -18.11
C GLY A 477 5.63 -11.77 -17.02
N LEU A 478 5.94 -10.48 -16.82
CA LEU A 478 5.30 -9.73 -15.73
C LEU A 478 3.79 -9.52 -15.96
N ALA A 479 3.37 -9.32 -17.21
CA ALA A 479 1.96 -9.17 -17.56
C ALA A 479 1.17 -10.47 -17.34
N GLU A 480 1.73 -11.62 -17.73
CA GLU A 480 1.13 -12.93 -17.48
C GLU A 480 1.12 -13.26 -15.99
N LEU A 481 2.18 -12.90 -15.25
CA LEU A 481 2.20 -13.07 -13.80
C LEU A 481 1.12 -12.22 -13.13
N ALA A 482 0.95 -10.98 -13.55
CA ALA A 482 -0.13 -10.12 -13.07
C ALA A 482 -1.51 -10.72 -13.36
N ALA A 483 -1.69 -11.32 -14.54
CA ALA A 483 -2.92 -12.04 -14.89
C ALA A 483 -3.16 -13.27 -13.99
N VAL A 484 -2.14 -14.10 -13.77
CA VAL A 484 -2.21 -15.26 -12.85
C VAL A 484 -2.57 -14.80 -11.43
N VAL A 485 -1.93 -13.73 -10.95
CA VAL A 485 -2.21 -13.17 -9.62
C VAL A 485 -3.64 -12.64 -9.56
N ALA A 486 -4.12 -11.90 -10.56
CA ALA A 486 -5.49 -11.38 -10.59
C ALA A 486 -6.58 -12.49 -10.60
N GLY A 487 -6.25 -13.69 -11.07
CA GLY A 487 -7.13 -14.87 -11.00
C GLY A 487 -7.06 -15.61 -9.67
N ALA A 488 -6.19 -15.23 -8.73
CA ALA A 488 -5.96 -15.94 -7.48
C ALA A 488 -6.95 -15.52 -6.39
N GLY A 489 -7.25 -16.45 -5.47
CA GLY A 489 -7.92 -16.12 -4.21
C GLY A 489 -6.97 -15.47 -3.20
N ALA A 490 -5.68 -15.78 -3.28
CA ALA A 490 -4.61 -15.13 -2.53
C ALA A 490 -3.22 -15.45 -3.12
N LEU A 491 -2.24 -14.63 -2.74
CA LEU A 491 -0.83 -14.83 -3.01
C LEU A 491 -0.05 -15.10 -1.72
N VAL A 492 0.76 -16.16 -1.70
CA VAL A 492 1.77 -16.44 -0.68
C VAL A 492 3.14 -16.12 -1.25
N VAL A 493 3.84 -15.15 -0.67
CA VAL A 493 5.09 -14.61 -1.26
C VAL A 493 5.99 -13.95 -0.21
N GLY A 494 7.29 -13.91 -0.52
CA GLY A 494 8.25 -13.05 0.19
C GLY A 494 8.01 -11.55 -0.01
N ASN A 495 8.86 -10.69 0.57
CA ASN A 495 8.81 -9.25 0.33
C ASN A 495 9.48 -8.85 -1.00
N THR A 496 8.77 -9.15 -2.09
CA THR A 496 9.23 -9.03 -3.49
C THR A 496 8.19 -8.36 -4.40
N GLY A 497 8.57 -8.06 -5.64
CA GLY A 497 7.69 -7.40 -6.63
C GLY A 497 6.28 -8.00 -6.79
N PRO A 498 6.10 -9.34 -6.84
CA PRO A 498 4.79 -9.95 -6.92
C PRO A 498 3.83 -9.62 -5.76
N ALA A 499 4.33 -9.31 -4.55
CA ALA A 499 3.48 -8.84 -3.46
C ALA A 499 2.77 -7.52 -3.83
N HIS A 500 3.45 -6.64 -4.56
CA HIS A 500 2.89 -5.38 -5.04
C HIS A 500 2.00 -5.55 -6.28
N LEU A 501 2.24 -6.58 -7.11
CA LEU A 501 1.28 -6.98 -8.16
C LEU A 501 -0.03 -7.43 -7.54
N ALA A 502 0.00 -8.27 -6.50
CA ALA A 502 -1.20 -8.68 -5.79
C ALA A 502 -1.93 -7.48 -5.18
N ALA A 503 -1.20 -6.55 -4.56
CA ALA A 503 -1.80 -5.32 -4.07
C ALA A 503 -2.46 -4.48 -5.18
N ALA A 504 -1.87 -4.43 -6.38
CA ALA A 504 -2.43 -3.71 -7.53
C ALA A 504 -3.62 -4.43 -8.19
N ALA A 505 -3.70 -5.76 -8.03
CA ALA A 505 -4.82 -6.58 -8.47
C ALA A 505 -5.89 -6.79 -7.36
N GLU A 506 -5.71 -6.14 -6.21
CA GLU A 506 -6.60 -6.26 -5.04
C GLU A 506 -6.72 -7.69 -4.48
N VAL A 507 -5.66 -8.48 -4.64
CA VAL A 507 -5.57 -9.88 -4.20
C VAL A 507 -4.97 -9.93 -2.79
N PRO A 508 -5.59 -10.67 -1.85
CA PRO A 508 -5.04 -10.86 -0.51
C PRO A 508 -3.63 -11.46 -0.49
N VAL A 509 -2.81 -11.04 0.47
CA VAL A 509 -1.39 -11.46 0.54
C VAL A 509 -1.05 -12.09 1.89
N VAL A 510 -0.56 -13.34 1.85
CA VAL A 510 0.21 -13.90 2.96
C VAL A 510 1.67 -13.56 2.73
N SER A 511 2.19 -12.61 3.50
CA SER A 511 3.53 -12.04 3.33
C SER A 511 4.53 -12.75 4.23
N LEU A 512 5.36 -13.61 3.65
CA LEU A 512 6.52 -14.24 4.29
C LEU A 512 7.65 -13.21 4.38
N PHE A 513 7.64 -12.38 5.41
CA PHE A 513 8.36 -11.11 5.37
C PHE A 513 9.71 -11.18 6.10
N ALA A 514 10.81 -11.15 5.34
CA ALA A 514 12.14 -11.02 5.90
C ALA A 514 12.41 -9.56 6.32
N PRO A 515 12.86 -9.29 7.56
CA PRO A 515 12.94 -7.94 8.10
C PRO A 515 14.13 -7.11 7.57
N THR A 516 14.77 -7.51 6.46
CA THR A 516 15.87 -6.73 5.84
C THR A 516 15.46 -5.31 5.46
N VAL A 517 14.16 -5.05 5.34
CA VAL A 517 13.56 -3.72 5.20
C VAL A 517 12.35 -3.61 6.15
N PRO A 518 11.90 -2.41 6.53
CA PRO A 518 10.75 -2.25 7.43
C PRO A 518 9.43 -2.68 6.79
N PHE A 519 8.62 -3.49 7.49
CA PHE A 519 7.30 -3.93 7.01
C PHE A 519 6.35 -2.75 6.75
N GLY A 520 6.34 -1.75 7.63
CA GLY A 520 5.48 -0.57 7.46
C GLY A 520 5.76 0.24 6.18
N GLN A 521 6.96 0.11 5.61
CA GLN A 521 7.33 0.83 4.40
C GLN A 521 7.04 0.01 3.12
N TRP A 522 7.25 -1.32 3.20
CA TRP A 522 7.29 -2.22 2.03
C TRP A 522 6.22 -3.32 2.04
N GLY A 523 5.34 -3.33 3.03
CA GLY A 523 4.23 -4.29 3.08
C GLY A 523 3.23 -4.11 1.94
N PRO A 524 2.33 -5.09 1.72
CA PRO A 524 1.24 -4.96 0.77
C PRO A 524 0.40 -3.71 1.06
N TRP A 525 0.23 -2.85 0.05
CA TRP A 525 -0.40 -1.54 0.23
C TRP A 525 -1.92 -1.63 0.08
N ARG A 526 -2.65 -1.33 1.17
CA ARG A 526 -4.12 -1.17 1.16
C ARG A 526 -4.89 -2.39 0.65
N VAL A 527 -4.37 -3.58 0.87
CA VAL A 527 -5.03 -4.85 0.59
C VAL A 527 -5.01 -5.75 1.83
N PRO A 528 -5.97 -6.67 1.97
CA PRO A 528 -5.95 -7.69 3.02
C PRO A 528 -4.60 -8.42 3.05
N ALA A 529 -3.92 -8.38 4.18
CA ALA A 529 -2.61 -9.01 4.33
C ALA A 529 -2.40 -9.61 5.71
N VAL A 530 -1.68 -10.73 5.75
CA VAL A 530 -1.17 -11.34 6.98
C VAL A 530 0.34 -11.48 6.85
N ARG A 531 1.06 -10.90 7.80
CA ARG A 531 2.52 -10.99 7.89
C ARG A 531 2.90 -12.23 8.69
N LEU A 532 3.81 -13.03 8.15
CA LEU A 532 4.44 -14.17 8.84
C LEU A 532 5.96 -14.01 8.80
N GLY A 533 6.63 -14.64 9.76
CA GLY A 533 8.08 -14.59 9.93
C GLY A 533 8.52 -13.80 11.16
N ASP A 534 9.75 -14.05 11.60
CA ASP A 534 10.33 -13.39 12.76
C ASP A 534 10.85 -11.99 12.40
N ALA A 535 10.23 -10.99 13.02
CA ALA A 535 10.55 -9.57 12.85
C ALA A 535 11.80 -9.12 13.59
N THR A 536 12.33 -9.95 14.50
CA THR A 536 13.47 -9.65 15.38
C THR A 536 14.80 -10.22 14.89
N ALA A 537 14.78 -10.97 13.78
CA ALA A 537 15.95 -11.61 13.22
C ALA A 537 17.11 -10.62 12.95
N GLY A 538 18.36 -11.07 13.15
CA GLY A 538 19.55 -10.22 13.10
C GLY A 538 19.85 -9.54 11.75
N CYS A 539 19.15 -9.90 10.67
CA CYS A 539 19.22 -9.20 9.39
C CYS A 539 18.33 -7.95 9.31
N ARG A 540 17.60 -7.63 10.39
CA ARG A 540 16.66 -6.51 10.46
C ARG A 540 17.30 -5.19 10.02
N ASP A 541 16.63 -4.50 9.10
CA ASP A 541 17.02 -3.20 8.54
C ASP A 541 18.40 -3.14 7.85
N THR A 542 19.06 -4.29 7.63
CA THR A 542 20.39 -4.35 6.97
C THR A 542 20.34 -4.16 5.46
N ARG A 543 19.16 -4.33 4.84
CA ARG A 543 18.94 -4.38 3.39
C ARG A 543 19.74 -5.47 2.65
N ALA A 544 20.25 -6.47 3.36
CA ALA A 544 21.08 -7.51 2.75
C ALA A 544 20.36 -8.21 1.59
N ALA A 545 21.03 -8.30 0.43
CA ALA A 545 20.51 -9.03 -0.72
C ALA A 545 20.67 -10.55 -0.55
N HIS A 546 21.74 -10.97 0.13
CA HIS A 546 21.99 -12.36 0.52
C HIS A 546 21.84 -12.49 2.02
N CYS A 547 21.24 -13.57 2.50
CA CYS A 547 20.96 -13.72 3.92
C CYS A 547 22.27 -13.76 4.72
N PRO A 548 22.52 -12.82 5.64
CA PRO A 548 23.76 -12.79 6.41
C PRO A 548 23.71 -13.73 7.63
N VAL A 549 22.56 -14.35 7.91
CA VAL A 549 22.34 -15.18 9.10
C VAL A 549 22.16 -16.65 8.69
N PRO A 550 22.99 -17.58 9.20
CA PRO A 550 22.90 -19.00 8.87
C PRO A 550 21.49 -19.56 9.10
N GLY A 551 21.01 -20.37 8.16
CA GLY A 551 19.72 -21.06 8.27
C GLY A 551 18.48 -20.20 7.99
N HIS A 552 18.62 -18.93 7.60
CA HIS A 552 17.51 -18.04 7.24
C HIS A 552 16.42 -17.98 8.35
N PRO A 553 16.78 -17.69 9.61
CA PRO A 553 15.91 -17.91 10.77
C PRO A 553 14.64 -17.06 10.76
N CYS A 554 14.62 -15.92 10.04
CA CYS A 554 13.42 -15.09 9.92
C CYS A 554 12.25 -15.82 9.25
N LEU A 555 12.52 -16.72 8.30
CA LEU A 555 11.48 -17.43 7.55
C LEU A 555 11.46 -18.93 7.84
N SER A 556 12.61 -19.57 8.07
CA SER A 556 12.68 -21.03 8.24
C SER A 556 11.84 -21.59 9.37
N GLY A 557 11.57 -20.79 10.41
CA GLY A 557 10.71 -21.13 11.54
C GLY A 557 9.21 -20.92 11.30
N VAL A 558 8.80 -20.45 10.13
CA VAL A 558 7.37 -20.36 9.79
C VAL A 558 6.79 -21.75 9.60
N GLU A 559 5.80 -22.10 10.39
CA GLU A 559 5.07 -23.35 10.25
C GLU A 559 4.11 -23.29 9.05
N PRO A 560 4.09 -24.30 8.16
CA PRO A 560 3.18 -24.33 7.00
C PRO A 560 1.69 -24.17 7.38
N GLY A 561 1.27 -24.70 8.53
CA GLY A 561 -0.09 -24.55 9.05
C GLY A 561 -0.47 -23.09 9.32
N ALA A 562 0.49 -22.24 9.72
CA ALA A 562 0.24 -20.81 9.91
C ALA A 562 -0.12 -20.10 8.60
N VAL A 563 0.35 -20.60 7.44
CA VAL A 563 -0.05 -20.08 6.13
C VAL A 563 -1.51 -20.44 5.83
N VAL A 564 -1.95 -21.65 6.20
CA VAL A 564 -3.37 -22.05 6.08
C VAL A 564 -4.25 -21.20 6.98
N ASP A 565 -3.83 -20.95 8.22
CA ASP A 565 -4.55 -20.08 9.15
C ASP A 565 -4.61 -18.64 8.65
N ALA A 566 -3.52 -18.12 8.06
CA ALA A 566 -3.51 -16.83 7.40
C ALA A 566 -4.51 -16.75 6.24
N LEU A 567 -4.62 -17.79 5.41
CA LEU A 567 -5.62 -17.84 4.34
C LEU A 567 -7.06 -17.86 4.88
N ARG A 568 -7.32 -18.61 5.95
CA ARG A 568 -8.63 -18.60 6.63
C ARG A 568 -8.97 -17.21 7.15
N LEU A 569 -7.99 -16.52 7.75
CA LEU A 569 -8.15 -15.16 8.26
C LEU A 569 -8.48 -14.16 7.15
N LEU A 570 -7.88 -14.35 5.97
CA LEU A 570 -8.14 -13.55 4.76
C LEU A 570 -9.44 -13.95 4.04
N GLY A 571 -10.21 -14.90 4.58
CA GLY A 571 -11.48 -15.35 4.00
C GLY A 571 -11.31 -16.16 2.71
N VAL A 572 -10.17 -16.84 2.53
CA VAL A 572 -9.85 -17.65 1.35
C VAL A 572 -10.21 -19.11 1.64
N PRO A 573 -11.36 -19.61 1.15
CA PRO A 573 -11.75 -20.99 1.40
C PRO A 573 -10.89 -21.98 0.58
N PRO A 574 -10.81 -23.25 1.00
CA PRO A 574 -10.30 -24.30 0.13
C PRO A 574 -11.20 -24.44 -1.12
N GLY A 575 -10.61 -24.83 -2.24
CA GLY A 575 -11.36 -25.04 -3.47
C GLY A 575 -12.33 -26.21 -3.31
N ARG A 576 -13.53 -26.13 -3.91
CA ARG A 576 -14.37 -27.34 -4.06
C ARG A 576 -13.57 -28.37 -4.85
N ALA A 577 -13.39 -29.56 -4.30
CA ALA A 577 -12.87 -30.69 -5.05
C ALA A 577 -13.73 -30.86 -6.32
N PRO A 578 -13.14 -31.06 -7.52
CA PRO A 578 -13.94 -31.37 -8.69
C PRO A 578 -14.78 -32.61 -8.36
N ALA A 579 -16.10 -32.50 -8.54
CA ALA A 579 -17.00 -33.65 -8.39
C ALA A 579 -16.41 -34.80 -9.20
N ARG A 580 -16.11 -35.93 -8.54
CA ARG A 580 -15.68 -37.15 -9.22
C ARG A 580 -16.69 -37.40 -10.34
N ARG A 581 -16.28 -37.21 -11.60
CA ARG A 581 -17.08 -37.67 -12.73
C ARG A 581 -17.27 -39.17 -12.50
N ALA A 582 -18.51 -39.57 -12.22
CA ALA A 582 -18.86 -40.98 -12.13
C ALA A 582 -18.40 -41.63 -13.44
N ALA A 583 -17.52 -42.62 -13.33
CA ALA A 583 -17.14 -43.45 -14.45
C ALA A 583 -18.44 -44.10 -14.96
N VAL A 584 -18.89 -43.69 -16.14
CA VAL A 584 -19.94 -44.39 -16.86
C VAL A 584 -19.35 -45.74 -17.22
N SER A 585 -19.73 -46.80 -16.49
CA SER A 585 -19.40 -48.16 -16.88
C SER A 585 -20.20 -48.48 -18.15
N THR A 586 -19.49 -48.55 -19.27
CA THR A 586 -20.03 -49.22 -20.46
C THR A 586 -19.99 -50.72 -20.19
N GLY A 587 -21.03 -51.24 -19.54
CA GLY A 587 -21.32 -52.67 -19.50
C GLY A 587 -21.76 -53.14 -20.87
N GLY A 588 -20.83 -53.65 -21.67
CA GLY A 588 -21.12 -54.39 -22.90
C GLY A 588 -21.39 -55.85 -22.54
N GLY A 589 -22.66 -56.26 -22.66
CA GLY A 589 -23.04 -57.67 -22.65
C GLY A 589 -22.58 -58.39 -23.92
N ARG A 590 -22.20 -59.64 -23.76
CA ARG A 590 -22.30 -60.69 -24.77
C ARG A 590 -23.04 -61.86 -24.15
#